data_AF-A0AAV9GJB8-F1
#
_entry.id   AF-A0AAV9GJB8-F1
#
_cell.length_a   1.000
_cell.length_b   1.000
_cell.length_c   1.000
_cell.angle_alpha   90.00
_cell.angle_beta   90.00
_cell.angle_gamma   90.00
#
_symmetry.space_group_name_H-M   'P 1'
#
loop_
_entity.id
_entity.type
_entity.pdbx_description
1 polymer ?
#
loop_
_entity_poly.entity_id
_entity_poly.type
_entity_poly.pdbx_seq_one_letter_code
_entity_poly.pdbx_strand_id
1 'polypeptide(L)'
;MHAGAAPGTEPTDEDIQRKPWKYIGYRGYAEFDEIAVLEEELDNVDARHSTRESADLNNGTLRDDISERTALLELVAKKLRRYNDFLLQHSSLKKLPPAPKRDVKSIKNWHFNHSNAAIAQKEQMYLDKLDLIGVVPQERTPLRRMIDSSLRLRTLPLWRLRKFEASQYDADHVSYYSDKRIHGFASAMIVVIGATMLITPIWFSKPWTRST
;
A
#
# COMPACT_ATOMS: atom_id res chain seq x y z
N MET A 1 -22.59 16.14 25.95
CA MET A 1 -21.79 15.35 26.91
C MET A 1 -21.81 13.91 26.45
N HIS A 2 -20.76 13.45 25.76
CA HIS A 2 -20.66 12.02 25.38
C HIS A 2 -19.81 11.33 26.44
N ALA A 3 -20.43 10.35 27.12
CA ALA A 3 -19.80 9.48 28.09
C ALA A 3 -18.58 8.79 27.44
N GLY A 4 -17.39 9.04 27.99
CA GLY A 4 -16.20 8.29 27.63
C GLY A 4 -16.36 6.85 28.12
N ALA A 5 -16.15 5.89 27.23
CA ALA A 5 -16.15 4.47 27.57
C ALA A 5 -15.17 4.19 28.73
N ALA A 6 -15.62 3.39 29.69
CA ALA A 6 -14.83 2.99 30.85
C ALA A 6 -13.56 2.22 30.42
N PRO A 7 -12.42 2.42 31.10
CA PRO A 7 -11.16 1.75 30.78
C PRO A 7 -11.31 0.24 30.97
N GLY A 8 -11.20 -0.53 29.88
CA GLY A 8 -11.20 -2.00 29.90
C GLY A 8 -12.25 -2.71 29.03
N THR A 9 -13.12 -1.97 28.33
CA THR A 9 -14.04 -2.58 27.34
C THR A 9 -13.38 -2.69 25.98
N GLU A 10 -13.42 -3.88 25.37
CA GLU A 10 -12.94 -4.06 23.99
C GLU A 10 -13.74 -3.12 23.07
N PRO A 11 -13.06 -2.35 22.19
CA PRO A 11 -13.72 -1.33 21.39
C PRO A 11 -14.68 -1.98 20.40
N THR A 12 -15.93 -1.52 20.40
CA THR A 12 -16.96 -1.93 19.46
C THR A 12 -16.57 -1.59 18.03
N ASP A 13 -16.95 -2.41 17.05
CA ASP A 13 -16.63 -2.18 15.63
C ASP A 13 -17.07 -0.79 15.14
N GLU A 14 -18.20 -0.28 15.64
CA GLU A 14 -18.68 1.07 15.36
C GLU A 14 -17.75 2.17 15.89
N ASP A 15 -17.12 1.98 17.05
CA ASP A 15 -16.15 2.92 17.62
C ASP A 15 -14.83 2.88 16.85
N ILE A 16 -14.41 1.69 16.42
CA ILE A 16 -13.23 1.51 15.56
C ILE A 16 -13.43 2.23 14.22
N GLN A 17 -14.60 2.08 13.59
CA GLN A 17 -14.92 2.78 12.34
C GLN A 17 -15.03 4.30 12.52
N ARG A 18 -15.57 4.77 13.65
CA ARG A 18 -15.68 6.22 13.94
C ARG A 18 -14.33 6.87 14.20
N LYS A 19 -13.41 6.19 14.90
CA LYS A 19 -12.11 6.73 15.30
C LYS A 19 -11.00 5.72 15.03
N PRO A 20 -10.73 5.37 13.76
CA PRO A 20 -9.75 4.34 13.41
C PRO A 20 -8.35 4.75 13.88
N TRP A 21 -8.05 6.05 13.89
CA TRP A 21 -6.82 6.59 14.44
C TRP A 21 -6.63 6.25 15.93
N LYS A 22 -7.71 6.24 16.73
CA LYS A 22 -7.68 5.96 18.18
C LYS A 22 -7.43 4.49 18.52
N TYR A 23 -7.74 3.57 17.61
CA TYR A 23 -7.65 2.13 17.91
C TYR A 23 -6.63 1.38 17.05
N ILE A 24 -6.36 1.86 15.84
CA ILE A 24 -5.37 1.27 14.93
C ILE A 24 -4.05 2.05 15.00
N GLY A 25 -4.12 3.38 14.84
CA GLY A 25 -2.93 4.24 14.90
C GLY A 25 -2.33 4.30 16.31
N TYR A 26 -3.17 4.58 17.29
CA TYR A 26 -2.80 4.65 18.71
C TYR A 26 -2.27 3.34 19.26
N ARG A 27 -2.63 2.17 18.70
CA ARG A 27 -2.08 0.89 19.16
C ARG A 27 -0.57 0.79 18.90
N GLY A 28 -0.11 1.24 17.73
CA GLY A 28 1.33 1.30 17.44
C GLY A 28 2.06 2.31 18.33
N TYR A 29 1.43 3.46 18.63
CA TYR A 29 1.99 4.45 19.56
C TYR A 29 1.96 4.00 21.02
N ALA A 30 0.92 3.28 21.45
CA ALA A 30 0.82 2.69 22.78
C ALA A 30 1.87 1.59 22.98
N GLU A 31 2.11 0.75 21.96
CA GLU A 31 3.18 -0.25 22.02
C GLU A 31 4.58 0.40 22.15
N PHE A 32 4.79 1.58 21.53
CA PHE A 32 6.02 2.35 21.69
C PHE A 32 6.14 2.98 23.09
N ASP A 33 5.06 3.57 23.59
CA ASP A 33 4.98 4.12 24.94
C ASP A 33 5.25 3.05 26.01
N GLU A 34 4.67 1.85 25.84
CA GLU A 34 4.94 0.70 26.69
C GLU A 34 6.41 0.26 26.65
N ILE A 35 7.12 0.39 25.52
CA ILE A 35 8.57 0.14 25.45
C ILE A 35 9.32 1.18 26.26
N ALA A 36 8.97 2.47 26.12
CA ALA A 36 9.62 3.55 26.87
C ALA A 36 9.46 3.37 28.39
N VAL A 37 8.29 2.95 28.85
CA VAL A 37 8.05 2.64 30.28
C VAL A 37 8.92 1.48 30.76
N LEU A 38 9.09 0.43 29.94
CA LEU A 38 9.94 -0.71 30.30
C LEU A 38 11.43 -0.38 30.29
N GLU A 39 11.86 0.51 29.40
CA GLU A 39 13.23 1.04 29.40
C GLU A 39 13.48 1.86 30.66
N GLU A 40 12.53 2.69 31.09
CA GLU A 40 12.61 3.40 32.36
C GLU A 40 12.64 2.44 33.57
N GLU A 41 11.85 1.36 33.55
CA GLU A 41 11.88 0.35 34.59
C GLU A 41 13.23 -0.39 34.65
N LEU A 42 13.81 -0.68 33.47
CA LEU A 42 15.13 -1.28 33.34
C LEU A 42 16.23 -0.35 33.89
N ASP A 43 16.18 0.94 33.56
CA ASP A 43 17.09 1.97 34.08
C ASP A 43 16.99 2.06 35.62
N ASN A 44 15.78 1.94 36.17
CA ASN A 44 15.56 1.92 37.61
C ASN A 44 16.13 0.67 38.29
N VAL A 45 16.07 -0.50 37.65
CA VAL A 45 16.75 -1.73 38.12
C VAL A 45 18.26 -1.50 38.14
N ASP A 46 18.84 -1.05 37.03
CA ASP A 46 20.28 -0.83 36.92
C ASP A 46 20.77 0.26 37.89
N ALA A 47 19.97 1.31 38.14
CA ALA A 47 20.27 2.34 39.13
C ALA A 47 20.31 1.79 40.56
N ARG A 48 19.34 0.94 40.95
CA ARG A 48 19.31 0.27 42.27
C ARG A 48 20.55 -0.58 42.49
N HIS A 49 20.96 -1.34 41.48
CA HIS A 49 22.13 -2.22 41.52
C HIS A 49 23.46 -1.51 41.28
N SER A 50 23.46 -0.21 40.97
CA SER A 50 24.67 0.61 40.87
C SER A 50 25.00 1.35 42.19
N THR A 51 24.19 1.16 43.23
CA THR A 51 24.42 1.78 44.54
C THR A 51 25.54 1.10 45.31
N ARG A 52 26.27 1.89 46.12
CA ARG A 52 27.44 1.42 46.89
C ARG A 52 27.09 0.39 47.99
N GLU A 53 25.81 0.29 48.33
CA GLU A 53 25.27 -0.63 49.33
C GLU A 53 24.68 -1.92 48.71
N SER A 54 24.65 -2.01 47.38
CA SER A 54 24.13 -3.18 46.68
C SER A 54 25.13 -4.34 46.71
N ALA A 55 24.61 -5.57 46.55
CA ALA A 55 25.45 -6.76 46.46
C ALA A 55 26.39 -6.66 45.24
N ASP A 56 27.64 -7.14 45.40
CA ASP A 56 28.64 -7.20 44.32
C ASP A 56 28.20 -8.22 43.26
N LEU A 57 27.36 -7.75 42.35
CA LEU A 57 26.83 -8.51 41.23
C LEU A 57 27.70 -8.21 40.01
N ASN A 58 28.11 -9.27 39.32
CA ASN A 58 28.96 -9.15 38.14
C ASN A 58 28.15 -8.57 36.95
N ASN A 59 28.12 -7.24 36.83
CA ASN A 59 27.49 -6.54 35.72
C ASN A 59 28.22 -6.69 34.37
N GLY A 60 29.34 -7.42 34.32
CA GLY A 60 30.12 -7.66 33.10
C GLY A 60 29.77 -8.95 32.36
N THR A 61 28.93 -9.82 32.93
CA THR A 61 28.58 -11.11 32.33
C THR A 61 27.13 -11.15 31.86
N LEU A 62 26.92 -11.62 30.62
CA LEU A 62 25.60 -11.88 30.05
C LEU A 62 24.99 -13.20 30.53
N ARG A 63 25.76 -14.05 31.23
CA ARG A 63 25.33 -15.41 31.60
C ARG A 63 24.72 -15.51 32.99
N ASP A 64 25.19 -14.68 33.93
CA ASP A 64 24.78 -14.71 35.32
C ASP A 64 24.12 -13.38 35.70
N ASP A 65 23.06 -13.05 34.96
CA ASP A 65 22.32 -11.82 35.14
C ASP A 65 21.21 -11.97 36.20
N ILE A 66 20.76 -10.84 36.74
CA ILE A 66 19.64 -10.72 37.64
C ILE A 66 18.36 -11.12 36.89
N SER A 67 17.58 -12.01 37.51
CA SER A 67 16.33 -12.51 36.93
C SER A 67 15.34 -11.40 36.53
N GLU A 68 15.23 -10.34 37.32
CA GLU A 68 14.40 -9.15 37.03
C GLU A 68 14.85 -8.44 35.75
N ARG A 69 16.17 -8.18 35.61
CA ARG A 69 16.74 -7.55 34.40
C ARG A 69 16.52 -8.41 33.16
N THR A 70 16.73 -9.72 33.29
CA THR A 70 16.54 -10.68 32.19
C THR A 70 15.07 -10.74 31.74
N ALA A 71 14.13 -10.74 32.69
CA ALA A 71 12.70 -10.75 32.39
C ALA A 71 12.25 -9.46 31.69
N LEU A 72 12.73 -8.29 32.13
CA LEU A 72 12.47 -7.01 31.47
C LEU A 72 13.05 -6.97 30.06
N LEU A 73 14.30 -7.41 29.88
CA LEU A 73 14.94 -7.48 28.56
C LEU A 73 14.19 -8.41 27.59
N GLU A 74 13.71 -9.55 28.06
CA GLU A 74 12.90 -10.47 27.23
C GLU A 74 11.58 -9.80 26.80
N LEU A 75 10.93 -9.09 27.73
CA LEU A 75 9.67 -8.40 27.47
C LEU A 75 9.85 -7.22 26.50
N VAL A 76 10.92 -6.43 26.68
CA VAL A 76 11.34 -5.36 25.75
C VAL A 76 11.63 -5.95 24.38
N ALA A 77 12.42 -7.02 24.29
CA ALA A 77 12.75 -7.66 23.01
C ALA A 77 11.49 -8.15 22.26
N LYS A 78 10.51 -8.70 22.99
CA LYS A 78 9.23 -9.13 22.42
C LYS A 78 8.41 -7.96 21.87
N LYS A 79 8.30 -6.86 22.63
CA LYS A 79 7.57 -5.66 22.17
C LYS A 79 8.29 -4.97 21.01
N LEU A 80 9.61 -4.85 21.07
CA LEU A 80 10.42 -4.24 20.02
C LEU A 80 10.27 -4.98 18.69
N ARG A 81 10.25 -6.32 18.71
CA ARG A 81 10.00 -7.13 17.50
C ARG A 81 8.65 -6.79 16.88
N ARG A 82 7.60 -6.74 17.69
CA ARG A 82 6.24 -6.45 17.24
C ARG A 82 6.10 -5.03 16.68
N TYR A 83 6.72 -4.05 17.35
CA TYR A 83 6.78 -2.68 16.87
C TYR A 83 7.53 -2.57 15.53
N ASN A 84 8.65 -3.27 15.40
CA ASN A 84 9.42 -3.32 14.16
C ASN A 84 8.60 -3.93 13.00
N ASP A 85 7.85 -5.01 13.24
CA ASP A 85 6.96 -5.60 12.24
C ASP A 85 5.90 -4.59 11.76
N PHE A 86 5.32 -3.84 12.69
CA PHE A 86 4.35 -2.77 12.37
C PHE A 86 4.99 -1.64 11.55
N LEU A 87 6.19 -1.20 11.93
CA LEU A 87 6.94 -0.18 11.19
C LEU A 87 7.30 -0.65 9.77
N LEU A 88 7.73 -1.89 9.62
CA LEU A 88 8.06 -2.47 8.32
C LEU A 88 6.82 -2.56 7.41
N GLN A 89 5.67 -2.95 7.96
CA GLN A 89 4.40 -2.96 7.24
C GLN A 89 4.01 -1.54 6.82
N HIS A 90 4.07 -0.57 7.74
CA HIS A 90 3.74 0.82 7.45
C HIS A 90 4.65 1.44 6.39
N SER A 91 5.96 1.19 6.49
CA SER A 91 6.95 1.61 5.49
C SER A 91 6.67 1.00 4.13
N SER A 92 6.32 -0.28 4.09
CA SER A 92 5.97 -0.99 2.85
C SER A 92 4.71 -0.40 2.20
N LEU A 93 3.68 -0.07 2.99
CA LEU A 93 2.47 0.58 2.49
C LEU A 93 2.76 1.99 1.96
N LYS A 94 3.60 2.76 2.64
CA LYS A 94 4.00 4.12 2.18
C LYS A 94 4.83 4.12 0.89
N LYS A 95 5.53 3.02 0.59
CA LYS A 95 6.26 2.86 -0.68
C LYS A 95 5.33 2.64 -1.86
N LEU A 96 4.08 2.24 -1.62
CA LEU A 96 3.13 2.00 -2.70
C LEU A 96 2.79 3.32 -3.41
N PRO A 97 2.74 3.31 -4.75
CA PRO A 97 2.40 4.50 -5.49
C PRO A 97 0.95 4.92 -5.20
N PRO A 98 0.67 6.23 -5.24
CA PRO A 98 -0.69 6.71 -5.13
C PRO A 98 -1.55 6.12 -6.26
N ALA A 99 -2.82 5.86 -5.95
CA ALA A 99 -3.77 5.31 -6.90
C ALA A 99 -3.88 6.23 -8.13
N PRO A 100 -3.83 5.69 -9.36
CA PRO A 100 -4.01 6.48 -10.57
C PRO A 100 -5.37 7.22 -10.52
N LYS A 101 -5.38 8.53 -10.81
CA LYS A 101 -6.61 9.36 -10.82
C LYS A 101 -7.74 8.75 -11.64
N ARG A 102 -7.39 8.03 -12.71
CA ARG A 102 -8.34 7.34 -13.58
C ARG A 102 -9.03 6.16 -12.89
N ASP A 103 -8.32 5.42 -12.06
CA ASP A 103 -8.87 4.26 -11.34
C ASP A 103 -9.81 4.76 -10.25
N VAL A 104 -9.44 5.84 -9.55
CA VAL A 104 -10.34 6.56 -8.62
C VAL A 104 -11.60 7.05 -9.36
N LYS A 105 -11.46 7.65 -10.55
CA LYS A 105 -12.60 8.07 -11.37
C LYS A 105 -13.46 6.88 -11.81
N SER A 106 -12.85 5.74 -12.13
CA SER A 106 -13.57 4.53 -12.49
C SER A 106 -14.43 4.02 -11.33
N ILE A 107 -13.89 4.04 -10.12
CA ILE A 107 -14.63 3.65 -8.91
C ILE A 107 -15.76 4.66 -8.64
N LYS A 108 -15.50 5.97 -8.75
CA LYS A 108 -16.55 7.01 -8.64
C LYS A 108 -17.68 6.80 -9.65
N ASN A 109 -17.35 6.48 -10.90
CA ASN A 109 -18.34 6.18 -11.93
C ASN A 109 -19.13 4.90 -11.61
N TRP A 110 -18.47 3.87 -11.07
CA TRP A 110 -19.15 2.65 -10.65
C TRP A 110 -20.16 2.93 -9.51
N HIS A 111 -19.78 3.73 -8.50
CA HIS A 111 -20.70 4.19 -7.46
C HIS A 111 -21.90 4.95 -8.04
N PHE A 112 -21.63 5.88 -8.96
CA PHE A 112 -22.68 6.65 -9.63
C PHE A 112 -23.67 5.76 -10.41
N ASN A 113 -23.16 4.77 -11.15
CA ASN A 113 -23.99 3.81 -11.89
C ASN A 113 -24.85 2.93 -10.96
N HIS A 114 -24.40 2.72 -9.72
CA HIS A 114 -25.14 1.98 -8.69
C HIS A 114 -25.87 2.91 -7.71
N SER A 115 -26.30 4.09 -8.18
CA SER A 115 -27.06 5.09 -7.43
C SER A 115 -26.41 5.54 -6.11
N ASN A 116 -25.10 5.34 -5.96
CA ASN A 116 -24.35 5.54 -4.72
C ASN A 116 -24.97 4.80 -3.51
N ALA A 117 -25.68 3.70 -3.75
CA ALA A 117 -26.43 2.96 -2.74
C ALA A 117 -25.69 1.69 -2.26
N ALA A 118 -24.68 1.24 -3.01
CA ALA A 118 -23.93 0.02 -2.69
C ALA A 118 -23.11 0.15 -1.38
N ILE A 119 -22.67 1.36 -1.04
CA ILE A 119 -21.88 1.68 0.15
C ILE A 119 -22.51 2.90 0.82
N ALA A 120 -22.47 3.03 2.15
CA ALA A 120 -23.05 4.18 2.83
C ALA A 120 -22.35 5.49 2.44
N GLN A 121 -23.09 6.60 2.29
CA GLN A 121 -22.52 7.90 1.87
C GLN A 121 -21.38 8.39 2.77
N LYS A 122 -21.45 8.13 4.07
CA LYS A 122 -20.38 8.48 5.02
C LYS A 122 -19.09 7.70 4.74
N GLU A 123 -19.21 6.45 4.33
CA GLU A 123 -18.05 5.61 3.99
C GLU A 123 -17.45 6.04 2.65
N GLN A 124 -18.24 6.47 1.68
CA GLN A 124 -17.78 6.94 0.37
C GLN A 124 -16.81 8.14 0.41
N MET A 125 -16.70 8.85 1.55
CA MET A 125 -15.76 9.95 1.73
C MET A 125 -14.29 9.57 1.47
N TYR A 126 -13.94 8.27 1.49
CA TYR A 126 -12.61 7.81 1.09
C TYR A 126 -12.26 8.17 -0.36
N LEU A 127 -13.26 8.33 -1.25
CA LEU A 127 -13.05 8.61 -2.67
C LEU A 127 -12.52 10.02 -2.96
N ASP A 128 -12.66 10.93 -2.00
CA ASP A 128 -12.19 12.32 -2.10
C ASP A 128 -10.84 12.54 -1.41
N LYS A 129 -10.30 11.50 -0.77
CA LYS A 129 -9.00 11.58 -0.09
C LYS A 129 -7.85 11.26 -1.06
N LEU A 130 -6.69 11.83 -0.76
CA LEU A 130 -5.44 11.64 -1.51
C LEU A 130 -4.61 10.43 -1.01
N ASP A 131 -5.13 9.65 -0.07
CA ASP A 131 -4.47 8.51 0.57
C ASP A 131 -4.77 7.16 -0.10
N LEU A 132 -5.51 7.17 -1.21
CA LEU A 132 -5.76 5.98 -2.00
C LEU A 132 -4.46 5.46 -2.61
N ILE A 133 -4.15 4.19 -2.34
CA ILE A 133 -2.95 3.49 -2.84
C ILE A 133 -3.34 2.36 -3.79
N GLY A 134 -2.48 2.12 -4.79
CA GLY A 134 -2.62 0.93 -5.63
C GLY A 134 -2.06 -0.30 -4.92
N VAL A 135 -2.92 -1.24 -4.53
CA VAL A 135 -2.50 -2.50 -3.88
C VAL A 135 -1.62 -3.35 -4.80
N VAL A 136 -1.91 -3.33 -6.10
CA VAL A 136 -1.11 -4.01 -7.12
C VAL A 136 -0.26 -2.97 -7.83
N PRO A 137 1.08 -2.99 -7.69
CA PRO A 137 1.95 -2.15 -8.49
C PRO A 137 1.80 -2.54 -9.96
N GLN A 138 1.18 -1.66 -10.75
CA GLN A 138 1.08 -1.84 -12.19
C GLN A 138 2.25 -1.11 -12.84
N GLU A 139 3.29 -1.84 -13.18
CA GLU A 139 4.35 -1.34 -14.05
C GLU A 139 3.79 -1.14 -15.47
N ARG A 140 3.38 0.10 -15.78
CA ARG A 140 2.86 0.46 -17.09
C ARG A 140 3.99 0.98 -17.97
N THR A 141 4.24 0.29 -19.08
CA THR A 141 5.17 0.75 -20.12
C THR A 141 4.74 2.13 -20.66
N PRO A 142 5.68 2.98 -21.15
CA PRO A 142 5.34 4.33 -21.63
C PRO A 142 4.23 4.35 -22.69
N LEU A 143 4.30 3.42 -23.64
CA LEU A 143 3.26 3.22 -24.66
C LEU A 143 1.92 2.82 -24.05
N ARG A 144 1.93 1.97 -23.01
CA ARG A 144 0.70 1.65 -22.27
C ARG A 144 0.11 2.90 -21.60
N ARG A 145 0.93 3.78 -21.03
CA ARG A 145 0.44 5.04 -20.45
C ARG A 145 -0.20 5.95 -21.50
N MET A 146 0.37 6.02 -22.71
CA MET A 146 -0.21 6.77 -23.83
C MET A 146 -1.52 6.15 -24.34
N ILE A 147 -1.58 4.82 -24.41
CA ILE A 147 -2.82 4.11 -24.75
C ILE A 147 -3.89 4.36 -23.69
N ASP A 148 -3.51 4.32 -22.40
CA ASP A 148 -4.42 4.55 -21.28
C ASP A 148 -4.89 6.00 -21.15
N SER A 149 -4.11 6.98 -21.62
CA SER A 149 -4.52 8.38 -21.65
C SER A 149 -5.53 8.66 -22.77
N SER A 150 -5.52 7.87 -23.84
CA SER A 150 -6.43 8.02 -24.97
C SER A 150 -7.70 7.18 -24.82
N LEU A 151 -8.85 7.85 -24.66
CA LEU A 151 -10.15 7.18 -24.60
C LEU A 151 -10.48 6.41 -25.88
N ARG A 152 -10.08 6.95 -27.05
CA ARG A 152 -10.40 6.36 -28.36
C ARG A 152 -9.69 5.03 -28.58
N LEU A 153 -8.43 4.96 -28.17
CA LEU A 153 -7.65 3.74 -28.28
C LEU A 153 -8.21 2.71 -27.29
N ARG A 154 -8.49 3.12 -26.04
CA ARG A 154 -9.00 2.21 -25.00
C ARG A 154 -10.30 1.49 -25.32
N THR A 155 -11.28 2.21 -25.84
CA THR A 155 -12.61 1.64 -26.06
C THR A 155 -12.69 0.76 -27.29
N LEU A 156 -11.58 0.57 -28.01
CA LEU A 156 -11.51 -0.30 -29.18
C LEU A 156 -12.00 -1.71 -28.81
N PRO A 157 -12.89 -2.29 -29.63
CA PRO A 157 -13.48 -3.60 -29.35
C PRO A 157 -12.44 -4.72 -29.30
N LEU A 158 -11.27 -4.52 -29.94
CA LEU A 158 -10.15 -5.44 -29.96
C LEU A 158 -9.62 -5.78 -28.54
N TRP A 159 -9.76 -4.85 -27.59
CA TRP A 159 -9.21 -4.97 -26.24
C TRP A 159 -10.20 -5.48 -25.21
N ARG A 160 -11.49 -5.52 -25.57
CA ARG A 160 -12.53 -6.04 -24.68
C ARG A 160 -12.28 -7.53 -24.45
N LEU A 161 -12.25 -7.92 -23.18
CA LEU A 161 -12.22 -9.32 -22.81
C LEU A 161 -13.63 -9.88 -23.08
N ARG A 162 -13.72 -10.96 -23.87
CA ARG A 162 -14.99 -11.65 -24.09
C ARG A 162 -15.41 -12.24 -22.75
N LYS A 163 -16.49 -11.70 -22.19
CA LYS A 163 -17.14 -12.02 -20.90
C LYS A 163 -16.42 -13.10 -20.09
N PHE A 164 -15.62 -12.66 -19.12
CA PHE A 164 -15.38 -13.47 -17.93
C PHE A 164 -16.76 -13.73 -17.28
N GLU A 165 -16.96 -14.86 -16.62
CA GLU A 165 -18.17 -15.22 -15.86
C GLU A 165 -18.38 -14.27 -14.67
N ALA A 166 -18.50 -12.98 -14.94
CA ALA A 166 -18.95 -12.01 -13.97
C ALA A 166 -20.41 -12.34 -13.66
N SER A 167 -20.76 -12.34 -12.37
CA SER A 167 -22.14 -12.56 -11.93
C SER A 167 -23.08 -11.66 -12.73
N GLN A 168 -24.27 -12.17 -13.08
CA GLN A 168 -25.28 -11.47 -13.90
C GLN A 168 -25.64 -10.06 -13.38
N TYR A 169 -25.33 -9.77 -12.11
CA TYR A 169 -25.62 -8.50 -11.45
C TYR A 169 -24.81 -7.30 -11.97
N ASP A 170 -23.61 -7.51 -12.53
CA ASP A 170 -22.67 -6.41 -12.88
C ASP A 170 -22.35 -6.31 -14.38
N ALA A 171 -22.99 -7.16 -15.20
CA ALA A 171 -22.60 -7.37 -16.59
C ALA A 171 -22.83 -6.16 -17.50
N ASP A 172 -23.78 -5.29 -17.17
CA ASP A 172 -24.18 -4.15 -18.03
C ASP A 172 -23.37 -2.88 -17.77
N HIS A 173 -22.77 -2.73 -16.59
CA HIS A 173 -22.08 -1.50 -16.19
C HIS A 173 -20.56 -1.64 -16.05
N VAL A 174 -20.03 -2.86 -16.11
CA VAL A 174 -18.59 -3.13 -15.98
C VAL A 174 -18.00 -3.68 -17.28
N SER A 175 -17.06 -2.95 -17.86
CA SER A 175 -16.31 -3.41 -19.04
C SER A 175 -14.90 -3.85 -18.66
N TYR A 176 -14.61 -5.14 -18.81
CA TYR A 176 -13.29 -5.73 -18.59
C TYR A 176 -12.44 -5.65 -19.86
N TYR A 177 -11.19 -5.20 -19.70
CA TYR A 177 -10.21 -5.11 -20.78
C TYR A 177 -9.07 -6.12 -20.55
N SER A 178 -8.63 -6.79 -21.61
CA SER A 178 -7.55 -7.77 -21.53
C SER A 178 -6.20 -7.08 -21.47
N ASP A 179 -5.56 -7.14 -20.30
CA ASP A 179 -4.25 -6.51 -20.11
C ASP A 179 -3.16 -7.15 -20.99
N LYS A 180 -3.25 -8.47 -21.19
CA LYS A 180 -2.35 -9.26 -22.05
C LYS A 180 -2.38 -8.79 -23.51
N ARG A 181 -3.57 -8.49 -24.06
CA ARG A 181 -3.71 -8.04 -25.46
C ARG A 181 -3.12 -6.67 -25.68
N ILE A 182 -3.38 -5.73 -24.76
CA ILE A 182 -2.85 -4.37 -24.86
C ILE A 182 -1.33 -4.39 -24.70
N HIS A 183 -0.80 -5.21 -23.79
CA HIS A 183 0.66 -5.38 -23.64
C HIS A 183 1.31 -5.96 -24.90
N GLY A 184 0.73 -7.03 -25.46
CA GLY A 184 1.21 -7.62 -26.72
C GLY A 184 1.17 -6.64 -27.89
N PHE A 185 0.11 -5.83 -27.99
CA PHE A 185 0.01 -4.78 -29.00
C PHE A 185 1.08 -3.69 -28.82
N ALA A 186 1.29 -3.22 -27.59
CA ALA A 186 2.32 -2.23 -27.31
C ALA A 186 3.72 -2.75 -27.66
N SER A 187 4.02 -4.01 -27.31
CA SER A 187 5.28 -4.66 -27.69
C SER A 187 5.42 -4.79 -29.20
N ALA A 188 4.39 -5.23 -29.92
CA ALA A 188 4.40 -5.31 -31.38
C ALA A 188 4.62 -3.93 -32.04
N MET A 189 4.01 -2.87 -31.52
CA MET A 189 4.25 -1.51 -32.01
C MET A 189 5.70 -1.08 -31.84
N ILE A 190 6.35 -1.38 -30.71
CA ILE A 190 7.77 -1.06 -30.50
C ILE A 190 8.64 -1.77 -31.54
N VAL A 191 8.37 -3.05 -31.78
CA VAL A 191 9.11 -3.84 -32.79
C VAL A 191 8.91 -3.27 -34.19
N VAL A 192 7.67 -2.90 -34.55
CA VAL A 192 7.38 -2.28 -35.85
C VAL A 192 8.12 -0.96 -35.99
N ILE A 193 8.03 -0.05 -35.01
CA ILE A 193 8.73 1.24 -35.05
C ILE A 193 10.25 1.04 -35.20
N GLY A 194 10.83 0.09 -34.44
CA GLY A 194 12.24 -0.25 -34.55
C GLY A 194 12.63 -0.78 -35.93
N ALA A 195 11.80 -1.64 -36.53
CA ALA A 195 12.01 -2.13 -37.88
C ALA A 195 11.90 -1.01 -38.93
N THR A 196 10.90 -0.13 -38.81
CA THR A 196 10.76 1.02 -39.70
C THR A 196 11.97 1.94 -39.60
N MET A 197 12.48 2.19 -38.39
CA MET A 197 13.70 2.98 -38.18
C MET A 197 14.93 2.38 -38.87
N LEU A 198 15.01 1.05 -38.98
CA LEU A 198 16.13 0.36 -39.64
C LEU A 198 15.99 0.37 -41.17
N ILE A 199 14.77 0.30 -41.69
CA ILE A 199 14.47 0.29 -43.13
C ILE A 199 14.46 1.70 -43.74
N THR A 200 14.05 2.72 -42.98
CA THR A 200 13.92 4.11 -43.47
C THR A 200 15.20 4.67 -44.12
N PRO A 201 16.41 4.49 -43.55
CA PRO A 201 17.65 4.97 -44.15
C PRO A 201 17.95 4.33 -45.51
N ILE A 202 17.62 3.05 -45.68
CA ILE A 202 17.88 2.27 -46.91
C ILE A 202 17.03 2.80 -48.08
N TRP A 203 15.82 3.28 -47.80
CA TRP A 203 14.93 3.86 -48.81
C TRP A 203 15.33 5.29 -49.17
N PHE A 204 15.75 6.09 -48.19
CA PHE A 204 16.20 7.46 -48.42
C PHE A 204 17.59 7.55 -49.05
N SER A 205 18.43 6.50 -48.92
CA SER A 205 19.77 6.47 -49.50
C SER A 205 19.82 6.01 -50.95
N LYS A 206 18.70 5.68 -51.62
CA LYS A 206 18.72 5.45 -53.07
C LYS A 206 18.85 6.79 -53.78
N PRO A 207 20.02 7.13 -54.38
CA PRO A 207 20.14 8.35 -55.14
C PRO A 207 19.27 8.21 -56.38
N TRP A 208 18.45 9.23 -56.66
CA TRP A 208 17.77 9.38 -57.92
C TRP A 208 18.83 9.53 -59.02
N THR A 209 19.25 8.43 -59.63
CA THR A 209 20.10 8.44 -60.81
C THR A 209 19.28 9.03 -61.95
N ARG A 210 19.53 10.30 -62.26
CA ARG A 210 19.09 10.94 -63.51
C ARG A 210 19.56 10.07 -64.68
N SER A 211 18.63 9.39 -65.33
CA SER A 211 18.82 8.89 -66.69
C SER A 211 18.94 10.11 -67.61
N THR A 212 20.15 10.32 -68.13
CA THR A 212 20.46 11.17 -69.28
C THR A 212 19.67 10.75 -70.51
#